data_AF-A0A7W1RAQ2-F1
#
_entry.id   AF-A0A7W1RAQ2-F1
#
_cell.length_a   1.000
_cell.length_b   1.000
_cell.length_c   1.000
_cell.angle_alpha   90.00
_cell.angle_beta   90.00
_cell.angle_gamma   90.00
#
_symmetry.space_group_name_H-M   'P 1'
#
loop_
_entity.id
_entity.type
_entity.pdbx_description
1 polymer ?
#
loop_
_entity_poly.entity_id
_entity_poly.type
_entity_poly.pdbx_seq_one_letter_code
_entity_poly.pdbx_strand_id
1 'polypeptide(L)'
;MHEDERRYVPDYALLQELLAVPIQQGHSRSQRSGRVAKSLDAYVAHELRRAGFDPSAVFPRLRMPRALAPEMRELEEAIGGLASALAEYEAAAAQRLKPASLRAAINRVSRVKLGSAETNVLGRFYTKQVDAMVLADWLRGPDVLVSGKTQFSSYLKNKNNRYEEAIGEAHNLRERYPLAAMGFMYLVRSTVFDDGAYELLRDLLVRLRRPDGPFDATVLLVADWDAKTLKLSSVEDPAPSLALPKFFEDLLEAVISYMPVDIHPEMRRRKAAASPPAGPH
;
A
#
# COMPACT_ATOMS: atom_id res chain seq x y z
N MET A 1 34.18 -11.88 -7.37
CA MET A 1 33.04 -12.09 -8.29
C MET A 1 31.85 -11.45 -7.62
N HIS A 2 31.49 -10.24 -8.03
CA HIS A 2 30.31 -9.58 -7.49
C HIS A 2 29.10 -10.17 -8.23
N GLU A 3 28.33 -11.00 -7.53
CA GLU A 3 26.96 -11.30 -7.95
C GLU A 3 26.22 -9.97 -7.97
N ASP A 4 26.02 -9.45 -9.17
CA ASP A 4 25.07 -8.38 -9.43
C ASP A 4 23.67 -8.99 -9.28
N GLU A 5 23.28 -9.22 -8.03
CA GLU A 5 21.93 -9.59 -7.64
C GLU A 5 21.01 -8.50 -8.17
N ARG A 6 20.27 -8.83 -9.23
CA ARG A 6 19.31 -7.92 -9.85
C ARG A 6 18.28 -7.51 -8.81
N ARG A 7 18.51 -6.31 -8.28
CA ARG A 7 17.72 -5.75 -7.19
C ARG A 7 16.40 -5.20 -7.74
N TYR A 8 15.30 -5.32 -6.99
CA TYR A 8 14.07 -4.60 -7.33
C TYR A 8 14.37 -3.10 -7.39
N VAL A 9 13.85 -2.38 -8.39
CA VAL A 9 14.10 -0.94 -8.58
C VAL A 9 12.81 -0.14 -8.31
N PRO A 10 12.62 0.38 -7.08
CA PRO A 10 11.48 1.21 -6.72
C PRO A 10 11.49 2.55 -7.46
N ASP A 11 10.31 3.11 -7.71
CA ASP A 11 10.19 4.43 -8.32
C ASP A 11 10.34 5.54 -7.26
N TYR A 12 11.58 5.92 -6.96
CA TYR A 12 11.85 7.00 -6.00
C TYR A 12 11.34 8.36 -6.49
N ALA A 13 11.29 8.59 -7.81
CA ALA A 13 10.82 9.85 -8.37
C ALA A 13 9.33 10.03 -8.06
N LEU A 14 8.51 8.99 -8.32
CA LEU A 14 7.10 9.00 -7.96
C LEU A 14 6.89 9.14 -6.45
N LEU A 15 7.68 8.44 -5.63
CA LEU A 15 7.60 8.57 -4.18
C LEU A 15 7.81 10.03 -3.74
N GLN A 16 8.83 10.68 -4.28
CA GLN A 16 9.12 12.09 -4.00
C GLN A 16 7.99 13.01 -4.45
N GLU A 17 7.45 12.82 -5.65
CA GLU A 17 6.32 13.61 -6.17
C GLU A 17 5.08 13.47 -5.28
N LEU A 18 4.72 12.23 -4.91
CA LEU A 18 3.55 11.95 -4.08
C LEU A 18 3.69 12.54 -2.68
N LEU A 19 4.89 12.48 -2.07
CA LEU A 19 5.14 13.06 -0.75
C LEU A 19 5.25 14.59 -0.80
N ALA A 20 5.76 15.17 -1.87
CA ALA A 20 5.95 16.62 -2.00
C ALA A 20 4.64 17.39 -1.89
N VAL A 21 3.56 16.91 -2.54
CA VAL A 21 2.25 17.59 -2.57
C VAL A 21 1.67 17.83 -1.17
N PRO A 22 1.44 16.80 -0.32
CA PRO A 22 0.87 17.02 1.00
C PRO A 22 1.83 17.80 1.92
N ILE A 23 3.15 17.58 1.82
CA ILE A 23 4.15 18.30 2.62
C ILE A 23 4.11 19.80 2.30
N GLN A 24 4.13 20.17 1.02
CA GLN A 24 4.07 21.57 0.58
C GLN A 24 2.77 22.27 1.00
N GLN A 25 1.67 21.52 1.04
CA GLN A 25 0.37 22.00 1.55
C GLN A 25 0.30 22.11 3.08
N GLY A 26 1.38 21.84 3.82
CA GLY A 26 1.43 21.96 5.28
C GLY A 26 0.90 20.77 6.06
N HIS A 27 0.55 19.65 5.39
CA HIS A 27 0.02 18.46 6.06
C HIS A 27 1.07 17.73 6.90
N SER A 28 2.35 18.04 6.75
CA SER A 28 3.44 17.54 7.59
C SER A 28 3.49 18.22 8.97
N ARG A 29 2.88 19.40 9.14
CA ARG A 29 2.87 20.13 10.42
C ARG A 29 1.90 19.54 11.45
N SER A 30 0.92 18.76 11.02
CA SER A 30 0.00 18.07 11.92
C SER A 30 -0.30 16.66 11.44
N GLN A 31 -0.15 15.68 12.33
CA GLN A 31 -0.45 14.26 12.04
C GLN A 31 -1.95 14.00 11.82
N ARG A 32 -2.82 14.97 12.12
CA ARG A 32 -4.30 14.83 12.05
C ARG A 32 -4.83 14.62 10.63
N SER A 33 -4.12 15.10 9.61
CA SER A 33 -4.65 15.06 8.24
C SER A 33 -4.53 13.69 7.56
N GLY A 34 -3.58 12.86 7.99
CA GLY A 34 -3.26 11.56 7.37
C GLY A 34 -2.85 11.63 5.89
N ARG A 35 -2.73 12.81 5.28
CA ARG A 35 -2.51 12.92 3.81
C ARG A 35 -1.14 12.47 3.36
N VAL A 36 -0.12 12.68 4.21
CA VAL A 36 1.23 12.19 3.93
C VAL A 36 1.26 10.66 3.97
N ALA A 37 0.60 10.04 4.96
CA ALA A 37 0.42 8.59 5.02
C ALA A 37 -0.30 8.06 3.76
N LYS A 38 -1.43 8.66 3.39
CA LYS A 38 -2.17 8.29 2.16
C LYS A 38 -1.35 8.37 0.86
N SER A 39 -0.33 9.22 0.83
CA SER A 39 0.56 9.33 -0.33
C SER A 39 1.55 8.16 -0.37
N LEU A 40 2.01 7.71 0.79
CA LEU A 40 2.78 6.47 0.94
C LEU A 40 1.91 5.25 0.58
N ASP A 41 0.66 5.19 1.04
CA ASP A 41 -0.28 4.11 0.70
C ASP A 41 -0.48 3.98 -0.81
N ALA A 42 -0.67 5.13 -1.49
CA ALA A 42 -0.82 5.19 -2.94
C ALA A 42 0.47 4.75 -3.67
N TYR A 43 1.64 5.12 -3.16
CA TYR A 43 2.93 4.69 -3.68
C TYR A 43 3.10 3.17 -3.57
N VAL A 44 2.81 2.57 -2.41
CA VAL A 44 2.90 1.12 -2.22
C VAL A 44 1.97 0.38 -3.17
N ALA A 45 0.72 0.84 -3.30
CA ALA A 45 -0.21 0.25 -4.26
C ALA A 45 0.27 0.41 -5.72
N HIS A 46 0.98 1.49 -6.05
CA HIS A 46 1.60 1.65 -7.36
C HIS A 46 2.73 0.63 -7.57
N GLU A 47 3.62 0.48 -6.61
CA GLU A 47 4.74 -0.48 -6.68
C GLU A 47 4.27 -1.93 -6.75
N LEU A 48 3.22 -2.31 -6.00
CA LEU A 48 2.62 -3.63 -6.13
C LEU A 48 2.08 -3.87 -7.56
N ARG A 49 1.45 -2.88 -8.19
CA ARG A 49 1.04 -3.01 -9.61
C ARG A 49 2.24 -3.12 -10.54
N ARG A 50 3.31 -2.35 -10.31
CA ARG A 50 4.57 -2.46 -11.07
C ARG A 50 5.22 -3.84 -10.92
N ALA A 51 5.13 -4.43 -9.73
CA ALA A 51 5.63 -5.77 -9.46
C ALA A 51 4.84 -6.88 -10.22
N GLY A 52 3.66 -6.58 -10.76
CA GLY A 52 2.88 -7.51 -11.59
C GLY A 52 1.63 -8.08 -10.92
N PHE A 53 1.20 -7.54 -9.78
CA PHE A 53 -0.11 -7.87 -9.20
C PHE A 53 -1.23 -7.30 -10.08
N ASP A 54 -2.36 -8.01 -10.15
CA ASP A 54 -3.55 -7.55 -10.87
C ASP A 54 -4.02 -6.18 -10.31
N PRO A 55 -4.13 -5.12 -11.13
CA PRO A 55 -4.51 -3.79 -10.66
C PRO A 55 -5.85 -3.73 -9.92
N SER A 56 -6.77 -4.66 -10.20
CA SER A 56 -8.07 -4.78 -9.53
C SER A 56 -7.99 -5.46 -8.17
N ALA A 57 -6.95 -6.27 -7.92
CA ALA A 57 -6.66 -6.91 -6.65
C ALA A 57 -5.87 -6.02 -5.67
N VAL A 58 -5.29 -4.90 -6.16
CA VAL A 58 -4.44 -4.00 -5.34
C VAL A 58 -5.21 -2.79 -4.82
N PHE A 59 -5.20 -2.61 -3.50
CA PHE A 59 -5.76 -1.47 -2.79
C PHE A 59 -4.67 -0.59 -2.15
N PRO A 60 -4.88 0.74 -2.06
CA PRO A 60 -6.01 1.50 -2.60
C PRO A 60 -6.02 1.56 -4.14
N ARG A 61 -7.22 1.44 -4.74
CA ARG A 61 -7.46 1.61 -6.19
C ARG A 61 -7.21 3.05 -6.63
N LEU A 62 -6.92 3.26 -7.92
CA LEU A 62 -6.72 4.59 -8.50
C LEU A 62 -8.02 5.42 -8.61
N ARG A 63 -9.17 4.75 -8.65
CA ARG A 63 -10.51 5.34 -8.63
C ARG A 63 -11.28 4.93 -7.38
N MET A 64 -12.37 5.66 -7.09
CA MET A 64 -13.31 5.24 -6.06
C MET A 64 -14.17 4.07 -6.56
N PRO A 65 -14.63 3.18 -5.65
CA PRO A 65 -14.15 2.99 -4.27
C PRO A 65 -12.69 2.51 -4.21
N ARG A 66 -11.96 2.94 -3.17
CA ARG A 66 -10.52 2.61 -2.99
C ARG A 66 -10.29 1.16 -2.61
N ALA A 67 -11.24 0.54 -1.92
CA ALA A 67 -11.27 -0.89 -1.63
C ALA A 67 -12.54 -1.49 -2.22
N LEU A 68 -12.39 -2.49 -3.09
CA LEU A 68 -13.49 -3.20 -3.74
C LEU A 68 -13.06 -4.64 -3.98
N ALA A 69 -13.83 -5.61 -3.47
CA ALA A 69 -13.56 -7.02 -3.71
C ALA A 69 -13.51 -7.30 -5.23
N PRO A 70 -12.53 -8.08 -5.73
CA PRO A 70 -12.36 -8.33 -7.16
C PRO A 70 -13.64 -8.86 -7.85
N GLU A 71 -14.44 -9.65 -7.15
CA GLU A 71 -15.68 -10.25 -7.63
C GLU A 71 -16.77 -9.19 -7.90
N MET A 72 -16.68 -8.04 -7.26
CA MET A 72 -17.63 -6.93 -7.43
C MET A 72 -17.28 -6.04 -8.62
N ARG A 73 -16.16 -6.32 -9.32
CA ARG A 73 -15.69 -5.53 -10.47
C ARG A 73 -16.69 -5.53 -11.62
N GLU A 74 -17.17 -6.70 -12.03
CA GLU A 74 -18.10 -6.82 -13.15
C GLU A 74 -19.40 -6.07 -12.88
N LEU A 75 -19.88 -6.12 -11.63
CA LEU A 75 -21.05 -5.37 -11.21
C LEU A 75 -20.76 -3.85 -11.21
N GLU A 76 -19.61 -3.40 -10.72
CA GLU A 76 -19.21 -1.99 -10.77
C GLU A 76 -19.15 -1.47 -12.21
N GLU A 77 -18.55 -2.24 -13.12
CA GLU A 77 -18.44 -1.90 -14.54
C GLU A 77 -19.81 -1.87 -15.23
N ALA A 78 -20.69 -2.84 -14.95
CA ALA A 78 -22.05 -2.86 -15.46
C ALA A 78 -22.87 -1.65 -14.99
N ILE A 79 -22.76 -1.28 -13.70
CA ILE A 79 -23.42 -0.09 -13.15
C ILE A 79 -22.86 1.19 -13.77
N GLY A 80 -21.54 1.27 -13.95
CA GLY A 80 -20.88 2.40 -14.63
C GLY A 80 -21.32 2.52 -16.08
N GLY A 81 -21.34 1.42 -16.83
CA GLY A 81 -21.81 1.36 -18.21
C GLY A 81 -23.27 1.79 -18.34
N LEU A 82 -24.14 1.37 -17.43
CA LEU A 82 -25.54 1.79 -17.39
C LEU A 82 -25.68 3.31 -17.15
N ALA A 83 -24.86 3.88 -16.28
CA ALA A 83 -24.84 5.33 -16.03
C ALA A 83 -24.35 6.11 -17.26
N SER A 84 -23.28 5.64 -17.91
CA SER A 84 -22.75 6.24 -19.14
C SER A 84 -23.77 6.17 -20.28
N ALA A 85 -24.40 5.01 -20.50
CA ALA A 85 -25.42 4.83 -21.53
C ALA A 85 -26.63 5.76 -21.31
N LEU A 86 -27.05 5.97 -20.05
CA LEU A 86 -28.08 6.95 -19.73
C LEU A 86 -27.63 8.38 -20.10
N ALA A 87 -26.40 8.76 -19.75
CA ALA A 87 -25.87 10.09 -20.06
C ALA A 87 -25.76 10.34 -21.56
N GLU A 88 -25.25 9.36 -22.31
CA GLU A 88 -25.13 9.41 -23.78
C GLU A 88 -26.50 9.52 -24.44
N TYR A 89 -27.48 8.73 -24.00
CA TYR A 89 -28.85 8.82 -24.50
C TYR A 89 -29.47 10.20 -24.25
N GLU A 90 -29.38 10.73 -23.01
CA GLU A 90 -29.98 12.03 -22.68
C GLU A 90 -29.32 13.19 -23.44
N ALA A 91 -28.01 13.09 -23.70
CA ALA A 91 -27.27 14.04 -24.51
C ALA A 91 -27.71 13.98 -25.99
N ALA A 92 -27.78 12.78 -26.58
CA ALA A 92 -28.14 12.58 -27.98
C ALA A 92 -29.60 12.94 -28.28
N ALA A 93 -30.52 12.58 -27.38
CA ALA A 93 -31.94 12.84 -27.55
C ALA A 93 -32.34 14.27 -27.13
N ALA A 94 -31.42 15.05 -26.55
CA ALA A 94 -31.68 16.37 -25.95
C ALA A 94 -32.87 16.38 -24.97
N GLN A 95 -33.16 15.24 -24.34
CA GLN A 95 -34.27 15.07 -23.42
C GLN A 95 -33.96 14.02 -22.36
N ARG A 96 -34.66 14.10 -21.22
CA ARG A 96 -34.54 13.09 -20.17
C ARG A 96 -35.17 11.75 -20.60
N LEU A 97 -34.57 10.65 -20.16
CA LEU A 97 -35.09 9.31 -20.42
C LEU A 97 -36.51 9.15 -19.86
N LYS A 98 -37.42 8.70 -20.72
CA LYS A 98 -38.79 8.30 -20.36
C LYS A 98 -38.92 6.77 -20.51
N PRO A 99 -39.64 6.10 -19.60
CA PRO A 99 -40.38 6.64 -18.46
C PRO A 99 -39.45 7.13 -17.33
N ALA A 100 -39.89 8.14 -16.58
CA ALA A 100 -39.11 8.73 -15.49
C ALA A 100 -38.76 7.71 -14.39
N SER A 101 -39.57 6.66 -14.22
CA SER A 101 -39.32 5.54 -13.32
C SER A 101 -38.06 4.75 -13.69
N LEU A 102 -37.84 4.49 -14.99
CA LEU A 102 -36.63 3.80 -15.46
C LEU A 102 -35.38 4.63 -15.19
N ARG A 103 -35.44 5.94 -15.53
CA ARG A 103 -34.37 6.88 -15.20
C ARG A 103 -34.07 6.91 -13.70
N ALA A 104 -35.10 6.93 -12.86
CA ALA A 104 -34.94 6.92 -11.41
C ALA A 104 -34.33 5.60 -10.90
N ALA A 105 -34.70 4.46 -11.49
CA ALA A 105 -34.13 3.15 -11.18
C ALA A 105 -32.62 3.10 -11.50
N ILE A 106 -32.23 3.53 -12.71
CA ILE A 106 -30.82 3.62 -13.11
C ILE A 106 -30.03 4.47 -12.12
N ASN A 107 -30.50 5.69 -11.84
CA ASN A 107 -29.84 6.59 -10.90
C ASN A 107 -29.74 6.02 -9.48
N ARG A 108 -30.71 5.21 -9.05
CA ARG A 108 -30.69 4.56 -7.73
C ARG A 108 -29.60 3.49 -7.68
N VAL A 109 -29.51 2.65 -8.72
CA VAL A 109 -28.49 1.60 -8.84
C VAL A 109 -27.09 2.22 -8.93
N SER A 110 -26.91 3.30 -9.70
CA SER A 110 -25.62 4.01 -9.82
C SER A 110 -25.12 4.66 -8.52
N ARG A 111 -25.96 4.78 -7.49
CA ARG A 111 -25.59 5.31 -6.17
C ARG A 111 -25.27 4.23 -5.14
N VAL A 112 -25.41 2.95 -5.50
CA VAL A 112 -25.08 1.85 -4.59
C VAL A 112 -23.58 1.86 -4.30
N LYS A 113 -23.23 1.84 -3.00
CA LYS A 113 -21.84 1.77 -2.55
C LYS A 113 -21.40 0.30 -2.56
N LEU A 114 -20.69 -0.12 -3.61
CA LEU A 114 -20.17 -1.48 -3.73
C LEU A 114 -18.88 -1.72 -2.92
N GLY A 115 -18.21 -0.65 -2.49
CA GLY A 115 -16.94 -0.73 -1.79
C GLY A 115 -16.73 0.42 -0.81
N SER A 116 -15.51 0.52 -0.29
CA SER A 116 -15.13 1.45 0.78
C SER A 116 -14.06 2.44 0.32
N ALA A 117 -13.97 3.57 1.03
CA ALA A 117 -12.87 4.51 0.89
C ALA A 117 -11.58 4.02 1.60
N GLU A 118 -11.73 3.09 2.54
CA GLU A 118 -10.66 2.53 3.38
C GLU A 118 -10.67 1.01 3.33
N THR A 119 -9.48 0.41 3.45
CA THR A 119 -9.28 -1.04 3.42
C THR A 119 -9.32 -1.59 4.83
N ASN A 120 -10.53 -1.90 5.32
CA ASN A 120 -10.71 -2.50 6.64
C ASN A 120 -10.71 -4.02 6.54
N VAL A 121 -9.85 -4.66 7.33
CA VAL A 121 -9.73 -6.11 7.41
C VAL A 121 -9.94 -6.54 8.85
N LEU A 122 -10.78 -7.54 9.06
CA LEU A 122 -10.98 -8.10 10.39
C LEU A 122 -9.71 -8.88 10.78
N GLY A 123 -9.08 -8.54 11.90
CA GLY A 123 -8.01 -9.32 12.51
C GLY A 123 -8.54 -10.41 13.45
N ARG A 124 -7.68 -11.02 14.26
CA ARG A 124 -8.10 -12.00 15.28
C ARG A 124 -8.90 -11.32 16.40
N PHE A 125 -8.43 -10.19 16.89
CA PHE A 125 -8.97 -9.48 18.05
C PHE A 125 -9.85 -8.29 17.66
N TYR A 126 -9.50 -7.58 16.58
CA TYR A 126 -10.22 -6.39 16.13
C TYR A 126 -10.01 -6.09 14.64
N THR A 127 -10.90 -5.27 14.07
CA THR A 127 -10.77 -4.76 12.70
C THR A 127 -9.65 -3.73 12.62
N LYS A 128 -8.76 -3.87 11.64
CA LYS A 128 -7.68 -2.93 11.34
C LYS A 128 -7.87 -2.32 9.96
N GLN A 129 -7.65 -1.02 9.87
CA GLN A 129 -7.45 -0.34 8.60
C GLN A 129 -6.02 -0.62 8.13
N VAL A 130 -5.88 -1.21 6.95
CA VAL A 130 -4.60 -1.55 6.34
C VAL A 130 -4.30 -0.53 5.24
N ASP A 131 -3.05 -0.11 5.16
CA ASP A 131 -2.63 1.01 4.31
C ASP A 131 -2.54 0.59 2.84
N ALA A 132 -1.96 -0.59 2.56
CA ALA A 132 -2.05 -1.22 1.24
C ALA A 132 -2.30 -2.72 1.37
N MET A 133 -3.06 -3.27 0.43
CA MET A 133 -3.47 -4.68 0.43
C MET A 133 -3.50 -5.25 -0.97
N VAL A 134 -3.13 -6.51 -1.11
CA VAL A 134 -3.46 -7.33 -2.28
C VAL A 134 -4.48 -8.38 -1.86
N LEU A 135 -5.60 -8.43 -2.57
CA LEU A 135 -6.65 -9.42 -2.38
C LEU A 135 -7.05 -9.94 -3.76
N ALA A 136 -6.51 -11.10 -4.16
CA ALA A 136 -6.87 -11.72 -5.43
C ALA A 136 -8.23 -12.43 -5.39
N ASP A 137 -8.58 -13.00 -4.24
CA ASP A 137 -9.78 -13.82 -4.05
C ASP A 137 -10.33 -13.57 -2.65
N TRP A 138 -11.59 -13.14 -2.57
CA TRP A 138 -12.29 -12.86 -1.32
C TRP A 138 -12.37 -14.08 -0.39
N LEU A 139 -12.56 -15.29 -0.92
CA LEU A 139 -12.72 -16.51 -0.12
C LEU A 139 -11.43 -16.90 0.59
N ARG A 140 -10.28 -16.61 -0.03
CA ARG A 140 -8.96 -16.91 0.53
C ARG A 140 -8.47 -15.82 1.48
N GLY A 141 -8.96 -14.59 1.30
CA GLY A 141 -8.50 -13.43 2.04
C GLY A 141 -7.21 -12.83 1.48
N PRO A 142 -6.61 -11.86 2.19
CA PRO A 142 -5.52 -11.04 1.68
C PRO A 142 -4.24 -11.85 1.44
N ASP A 143 -3.60 -11.56 0.30
CA ASP A 143 -2.29 -12.06 -0.09
C ASP A 143 -1.15 -11.29 0.55
N VAL A 144 -1.33 -9.97 0.58
CA VAL A 144 -0.32 -9.00 1.02
C VAL A 144 -1.01 -8.00 1.90
N LEU A 145 -0.41 -7.71 3.05
CA LEU A 145 -0.84 -6.69 3.98
C LEU A 145 0.35 -5.78 4.28
N VAL A 146 0.26 -4.51 3.90
CA VAL A 146 1.29 -3.51 4.23
C VAL A 146 0.70 -2.49 5.19
N SER A 147 1.38 -2.32 6.33
CA SER A 147 1.09 -1.26 7.29
C SER A 147 2.16 -0.18 7.21
N GLY A 148 1.73 1.08 7.27
CA GLY A 148 2.55 2.27 7.18
C GLY A 148 2.41 3.12 8.44
N LYS A 149 3.52 3.69 8.91
CA LYS A 149 3.51 4.67 9.99
C LYS A 149 4.33 5.89 9.60
N THR A 150 3.77 7.07 9.79
CA THR A 150 4.46 8.35 9.54
C THR A 150 4.70 9.09 10.85
N GLN A 151 5.93 9.54 11.12
CA GLN A 151 6.24 10.35 12.29
C GLN A 151 7.31 11.41 11.99
N PHE A 152 7.04 12.68 12.31
CA PHE A 152 7.95 13.79 11.95
C PHE A 152 8.55 14.52 13.16
N SER A 153 8.19 14.11 14.38
CA SER A 153 8.73 14.67 15.63
C SER A 153 8.46 13.74 16.82
N SER A 154 9.12 14.02 17.95
CA SER A 154 8.92 13.34 19.24
C SER A 154 9.16 11.83 19.18
N TYR A 155 10.25 11.40 18.56
CA TYR A 155 10.57 9.99 18.32
C TYR A 155 10.71 9.17 19.61
N LEU A 156 11.44 9.71 20.60
CA LEU A 156 11.79 8.97 21.82
C LEU A 156 10.68 8.94 22.88
N LYS A 157 9.77 9.92 22.88
CA LYS A 157 8.79 10.12 23.97
C LYS A 157 7.82 8.94 24.15
N ASN A 158 7.61 8.13 23.11
CA ASN A 158 6.61 7.05 23.10
C ASN A 158 7.15 5.74 22.51
N LYS A 159 8.46 5.47 22.61
CA LYS A 159 9.08 4.33 21.91
C LYS A 159 8.51 2.96 22.31
N ASN A 160 8.35 2.70 23.62
CA ASN A 160 7.94 1.39 24.12
C ASN A 160 6.49 1.11 23.73
N ASN A 161 5.62 2.10 23.95
CA ASN A 161 4.21 2.02 23.56
C ASN A 161 4.04 1.81 22.04
N ARG A 162 4.90 2.43 21.22
CA ARG A 162 4.88 2.26 19.75
C ARG A 162 5.34 0.87 19.32
N TYR A 163 6.33 0.31 19.99
CA TYR A 163 6.78 -1.04 19.73
C TYR A 163 5.68 -2.05 20.06
N GLU A 164 5.03 -1.89 21.21
CA GLU A 164 3.91 -2.72 21.64
C GLU A 164 2.72 -2.62 20.68
N GLU A 165 2.38 -1.40 20.23
CA GLU A 165 1.34 -1.17 19.22
C GLU A 165 1.66 -1.90 17.92
N ALA A 166 2.89 -1.74 17.38
CA ALA A 166 3.29 -2.38 16.12
C ALA A 166 3.26 -3.91 16.22
N ILE A 167 3.72 -4.49 17.35
CA ILE A 167 3.64 -5.93 17.60
C ILE A 167 2.18 -6.37 17.72
N GLY A 168 1.37 -5.66 18.50
CA GLY A 168 -0.03 -6.01 18.72
C GLY A 168 -0.84 -5.98 17.43
N GLU A 169 -0.62 -4.98 16.58
CA GLU A 169 -1.24 -4.89 15.25
C GLU A 169 -0.81 -6.04 14.34
N ALA A 170 0.49 -6.34 14.34
CA ALA A 170 1.03 -7.38 13.49
C ALA A 170 0.57 -8.78 13.93
N HIS A 171 0.48 -9.02 15.24
CA HIS A 171 -0.07 -10.27 15.77
C HIS A 171 -1.56 -10.40 15.48
N ASN A 172 -2.34 -9.31 15.64
CA ASN A 172 -3.76 -9.28 15.29
C ASN A 172 -4.02 -9.69 13.83
N LEU A 173 -3.16 -9.27 12.90
CA LEU A 173 -3.27 -9.66 11.49
C LEU A 173 -2.68 -11.06 11.23
N ARG A 174 -1.47 -11.34 11.68
CA ARG A 174 -0.74 -12.59 11.39
C ARG A 174 -1.45 -13.83 11.89
N GLU A 175 -2.05 -13.77 13.08
CA GLU A 175 -2.76 -14.93 13.64
C GLU A 175 -4.04 -15.27 12.87
N ARG A 176 -4.60 -14.30 12.14
CA ARG A 176 -5.75 -14.53 11.27
C ARG A 176 -5.35 -14.86 9.84
N TYR A 177 -4.28 -14.24 9.34
CA TYR A 177 -3.77 -14.39 7.98
C TYR A 177 -2.33 -14.90 8.01
N PRO A 178 -2.09 -16.16 8.43
CA PRO A 178 -0.73 -16.69 8.60
C PRO A 178 0.05 -16.77 7.28
N LEU A 179 -0.66 -16.94 6.16
CA LEU A 179 -0.12 -17.04 4.80
C LEU A 179 -0.03 -15.70 4.07
N ALA A 180 -0.51 -14.60 4.66
CA ALA A 180 -0.34 -13.29 4.03
C ALA A 180 1.11 -12.82 4.19
N ALA A 181 1.69 -12.29 3.11
CA ALA A 181 2.95 -11.57 3.17
C ALA A 181 2.73 -10.21 3.84
N MET A 182 3.46 -9.94 4.91
CA MET A 182 3.25 -8.76 5.74
C MET A 182 4.43 -7.78 5.64
N GLY A 183 4.14 -6.55 5.24
CA GLY A 183 5.11 -5.45 5.18
C GLY A 183 4.85 -4.38 6.25
N PHE A 184 5.91 -3.80 6.79
CA PHE A 184 5.84 -2.62 7.65
C PHE A 184 6.74 -1.48 7.13
N MET A 185 6.15 -0.32 6.89
CA MET A 185 6.87 0.86 6.42
C MET A 185 6.86 1.97 7.47
N TYR A 186 8.01 2.57 7.71
CA TYR A 186 8.14 3.70 8.61
C TYR A 186 8.73 4.89 7.88
N LEU A 187 7.95 5.96 7.72
CA LEU A 187 8.43 7.24 7.19
C LEU A 187 8.69 8.22 8.33
N VAL A 188 9.91 8.72 8.42
CA VAL A 188 10.33 9.74 9.39
C VAL A 188 10.93 10.97 8.72
N ARG A 189 11.12 12.05 9.50
CA ARG A 189 11.83 13.24 9.04
C ARG A 189 13.33 13.12 9.33
N SER A 190 14.16 13.78 8.51
CA SER A 190 15.60 13.97 8.72
C SER A 190 16.03 14.36 10.14
N THR A 191 15.18 15.06 10.90
CA THR A 191 15.42 15.40 12.32
C THR A 191 15.61 14.18 13.24
N VAL A 192 15.33 12.97 12.77
CA VAL A 192 15.57 11.72 13.48
C VAL A 192 17.06 11.48 13.78
N PHE A 193 17.96 12.02 12.95
CA PHE A 193 19.40 11.88 13.13
C PHE A 193 19.91 12.75 14.28
N ASP A 194 19.36 13.96 14.43
CA ASP A 194 19.74 14.90 15.48
C ASP A 194 19.32 14.41 16.88
N ASP A 195 18.14 13.79 16.96
CA ASP A 195 17.55 13.30 18.21
C ASP A 195 18.19 11.97 18.70
N GLY A 196 19.14 11.38 17.96
CA GLY A 196 19.72 10.06 18.27
C GLY A 196 18.71 8.91 18.19
N ALA A 197 17.52 9.17 17.67
CA ALA A 197 16.42 8.20 17.60
C ALA A 197 16.56 7.21 16.43
N TYR A 198 17.41 7.53 15.46
CA TYR A 198 17.64 6.72 14.26
C TYR A 198 18.05 5.28 14.59
N GLU A 199 19.07 5.11 15.42
CA GLU A 199 19.62 3.79 15.78
C GLU A 199 18.59 2.90 16.48
N LEU A 200 17.78 3.51 17.34
CA LEU A 200 16.70 2.83 18.03
C LEU A 200 15.59 2.39 17.06
N LEU A 201 15.18 3.26 16.13
CA LEU A 201 14.18 2.91 15.13
C LEU A 201 14.67 1.82 14.18
N ARG A 202 15.96 1.87 13.81
CA ARG A 202 16.61 0.82 13.03
C ARG A 202 16.57 -0.52 13.75
N ASP A 203 17.04 -0.59 15.01
CA ASP A 203 17.00 -1.82 15.83
C ASP A 203 15.56 -2.35 15.96
N LEU A 204 14.61 -1.46 16.22
CA LEU A 204 13.19 -1.81 16.31
C LEU A 204 12.68 -2.47 15.03
N LEU A 205 12.93 -1.86 13.87
CA LEU A 205 12.44 -2.37 12.58
C LEU A 205 13.11 -3.67 12.15
N VAL A 206 14.36 -3.89 12.56
CA VAL A 206 15.04 -5.17 12.36
C VAL A 206 14.38 -6.26 13.20
N ARG A 207 14.08 -6.00 14.48
CA ARG A 207 13.40 -6.97 15.37
C ARG A 207 11.96 -7.26 15.00
N LEU A 208 11.28 -6.31 14.34
CA LEU A 208 9.93 -6.54 13.80
C LEU A 208 9.91 -7.48 12.59
N ARG A 209 11.06 -7.75 11.96
CA ARG A 209 11.18 -8.69 10.84
C ARG A 209 11.38 -10.11 11.33
N ARG A 210 10.91 -11.08 10.55
CA ARG A 210 11.21 -12.51 10.74
C ARG A 210 12.73 -12.77 10.73
N PRO A 211 13.23 -13.75 11.51
CA PRO A 211 12.45 -14.78 12.22
C PRO A 211 11.83 -14.34 13.56
N ASP A 212 12.34 -13.28 14.19
CA ASP A 212 11.92 -12.90 15.55
C ASP A 212 10.58 -12.15 15.58
N GLY A 213 10.30 -11.40 14.50
CA GLY A 213 9.13 -10.55 14.39
C GLY A 213 8.02 -11.08 13.48
N PRO A 214 6.86 -10.40 13.49
CA PRO A 214 5.67 -10.83 12.75
C PRO A 214 5.65 -10.40 11.27
N PHE A 215 6.54 -9.50 10.83
CA PHE A 215 6.58 -9.01 9.45
C PHE A 215 7.61 -9.74 8.59
N ASP A 216 7.30 -9.92 7.31
CA ASP A 216 8.21 -10.48 6.32
C ASP A 216 9.20 -9.43 5.82
N ALA A 217 8.74 -8.18 5.66
CA ALA A 217 9.55 -7.07 5.15
C ALA A 217 9.37 -5.80 6.00
N THR A 218 10.46 -5.09 6.27
CA THR A 218 10.44 -3.80 6.98
C THR A 218 11.29 -2.75 6.28
N VAL A 219 10.85 -1.48 6.29
CA VAL A 219 11.56 -0.36 5.65
C VAL A 219 11.53 0.90 6.50
N LEU A 220 12.65 1.62 6.49
CA LEU A 220 12.81 2.95 7.08
C LEU A 220 13.10 3.96 5.98
N LEU A 221 12.17 4.91 5.80
CA LEU A 221 12.31 6.04 4.90
C LEU A 221 12.54 7.31 5.72
N VAL A 222 13.51 8.11 5.28
CA VAL A 222 13.79 9.42 5.86
C VAL A 222 13.55 10.49 4.82
N ALA A 223 12.56 11.35 5.06
CA ALA A 223 12.26 12.49 4.21
C ALA A 223 12.85 13.77 4.80
N ASP A 224 13.52 14.56 3.97
CA ASP A 224 14.01 15.89 4.32
C ASP A 224 13.23 16.98 3.59
N TRP A 225 12.85 18.03 4.32
CA TRP A 225 12.19 19.20 3.73
C TRP A 225 12.48 20.46 4.53
N ASP A 226 12.53 21.57 3.82
CA ASP A 226 12.74 22.88 4.43
C ASP A 226 11.56 23.28 5.33
N ALA A 227 11.85 23.72 6.55
CA ALA A 227 10.82 23.98 7.56
C ALA A 227 9.93 25.19 7.22
N LYS A 228 10.45 26.16 6.44
CA LYS A 228 9.76 27.41 6.11
C LYS A 228 8.92 27.27 4.85
N THR A 229 9.54 26.82 3.77
CA THR A 229 8.96 26.67 2.43
C THR A 229 8.22 25.36 2.24
N LEU A 230 8.46 24.36 3.11
CA LEU A 230 7.88 23.01 3.03
C LEU A 230 8.15 22.32 1.69
N LYS A 231 9.26 22.67 1.05
CA LYS A 231 9.72 22.00 -0.17
C LYS A 231 10.48 20.73 0.23
N LEU A 232 10.04 19.59 -0.29
CA LEU A 232 10.74 18.30 -0.15
C LEU A 232 12.09 18.38 -0.86
N SER A 233 13.16 18.07 -0.12
CA SER A 233 14.54 18.07 -0.59
C SER A 233 14.95 16.69 -1.06
N SER A 234 14.76 15.68 -0.21
CA SER A 234 15.13 14.29 -0.49
C SER A 234 14.23 13.30 0.26
N VAL A 235 14.21 12.07 -0.25
CA VAL A 235 13.66 10.89 0.42
C VAL A 235 14.69 9.80 0.28
N GLU A 236 15.22 9.33 1.41
CA GLU A 236 16.38 8.45 1.48
C GLU A 236 16.08 7.22 2.32
N ASP A 237 16.81 6.14 2.04
CA ASP A 237 16.84 4.91 2.82
C ASP A 237 18.23 4.69 3.43
N PRO A 238 18.51 5.29 4.60
CA PRO A 238 19.86 5.35 5.17
C PRO A 238 20.45 3.99 5.59
N ALA A 239 19.65 2.92 5.65
CA ALA A 239 20.09 1.59 6.02
C ALA A 239 19.82 0.60 4.87
N PRO A 240 20.84 0.01 4.24
CA PRO A 240 20.67 -0.94 3.13
C PRO A 240 19.78 -2.15 3.44
N SER A 241 19.74 -2.59 4.70
CA SER A 241 18.90 -3.70 5.18
C SER A 241 17.44 -3.32 5.37
N LEU A 242 17.13 -2.03 5.51
CA LEU A 242 15.79 -1.44 5.63
C LEU A 242 15.46 -0.60 4.40
N ALA A 243 16.16 -0.83 3.28
CA ALA A 243 16.00 -0.06 2.07
C ALA A 243 14.77 -0.52 1.29
N LEU A 244 14.21 0.41 0.50
CA LEU A 244 13.01 0.21 -0.28
C LEU A 244 13.12 -0.96 -1.29
N PRO A 245 14.27 -1.17 -1.98
CA PRO A 245 14.50 -2.32 -2.84
C PRO A 245 14.40 -3.65 -2.08
N LYS A 246 15.04 -3.74 -0.92
CA LYS A 246 15.05 -4.96 -0.09
C LYS A 246 13.66 -5.27 0.45
N PHE A 247 12.92 -4.23 0.84
CA PHE A 247 11.55 -4.38 1.30
C PHE A 247 10.65 -5.04 0.25
N PHE A 248 10.67 -4.56 -0.99
CA PHE A 248 9.86 -5.17 -2.04
C PHE A 248 10.36 -6.57 -2.41
N GLU A 249 11.67 -6.82 -2.40
CA GLU A 249 12.21 -8.16 -2.61
C GLU A 249 11.72 -9.17 -1.59
N ASP A 250 11.90 -8.87 -0.30
CA ASP A 250 11.52 -9.72 0.82
C ASP A 250 10.00 -9.96 0.79
N LEU A 251 9.21 -8.92 0.50
CA LEU A 251 7.76 -9.01 0.41
C LEU A 251 7.33 -9.91 -0.76
N LEU A 252 7.90 -9.73 -1.94
CA LEU A 252 7.58 -10.54 -3.12
C LEU A 252 8.05 -11.99 -2.95
N GLU A 253 9.19 -12.22 -2.28
CA GLU A 253 9.67 -13.55 -1.94
C GLU A 253 8.74 -14.27 -0.97
N ALA A 254 8.26 -13.57 0.06
CA ALA A 254 7.26 -14.09 0.97
C ALA A 254 5.98 -14.50 0.24
N VAL A 255 5.48 -13.69 -0.71
CA VAL A 255 4.32 -14.06 -1.54
C VAL A 255 4.59 -15.33 -2.35
N ILE A 256 5.75 -15.41 -3.00
CA ILE A 256 6.14 -16.58 -3.80
C ILE A 256 6.22 -17.85 -2.95
N SER A 257 6.70 -17.72 -1.71
CA SER A 257 6.87 -18.80 -0.74
C SER A 257 5.55 -19.28 -0.15
N TYR A 258 4.62 -18.36 0.15
CA TYR A 258 3.34 -18.70 0.78
C TYR A 258 2.26 -19.14 -0.21
N MET A 259 2.35 -18.69 -1.47
CA MET A 259 1.31 -18.93 -2.45
C MET A 259 1.69 -20.05 -3.44
N PRO A 260 0.70 -20.82 -3.94
CA PRO A 260 0.89 -21.73 -5.07
C PRO A 260 1.38 -21.02 -6.34
N VAL A 261 1.98 -21.79 -7.27
CA VAL A 261 2.65 -21.28 -8.48
C VAL A 261 1.70 -20.63 -9.49
N ASP A 262 0.44 -21.05 -9.51
CA ASP A 262 -0.62 -20.54 -10.37
C ASP A 262 -1.21 -19.21 -9.88
N ILE A 263 -0.93 -18.83 -8.63
CA ILE A 263 -1.32 -17.54 -8.07
C ILE A 263 -0.27 -16.47 -8.39
N HIS A 264 -0.75 -15.32 -8.90
CA HIS A 264 0.06 -14.17 -9.34
C HIS A 264 1.12 -14.51 -10.41
N PRO A 265 0.75 -15.12 -11.55
CA PRO A 265 1.71 -15.62 -12.54
C PRO A 265 2.53 -14.52 -13.20
N GLU A 266 1.96 -13.33 -13.42
CA GLU A 266 2.68 -12.19 -13.99
C GLU A 266 3.73 -11.63 -13.03
N MET A 267 3.41 -11.54 -11.73
CA MET A 267 4.39 -11.13 -10.71
C MET A 267 5.57 -12.12 -10.66
N ARG A 268 5.27 -13.43 -10.66
CA ARG A 268 6.31 -14.48 -10.70
C ARG A 268 7.15 -14.38 -11.96
N ARG A 269 6.54 -14.15 -13.12
CA ARG A 269 7.24 -13.97 -14.40
C ARG A 269 8.18 -12.77 -14.36
N ARG A 270 7.73 -11.63 -13.83
CA ARG A 270 8.56 -10.42 -13.70
C ARG A 270 9.73 -10.63 -12.76
N LYS A 271 9.50 -11.30 -11.62
CA LYS A 271 10.57 -11.65 -10.69
C LYS A 271 11.56 -12.63 -11.32
N ALA A 272 11.10 -13.65 -12.04
CA ALA A 272 11.97 -14.59 -12.75
C ALA A 272 12.77 -13.93 -13.89
N ALA A 273 12.16 -13.00 -14.65
CA ALA A 273 12.86 -12.21 -15.66
C ALA A 273 13.87 -11.23 -15.02
N ALA A 274 13.58 -10.79 -13.81
CA ALA A 274 14.50 -10.02 -12.97
C ALA A 274 15.54 -10.89 -12.28
N SER A 275 15.49 -12.23 -12.32
CA SER A 275 16.61 -13.10 -11.92
C SER A 275 17.40 -13.53 -13.16
N PRO A 276 18.72 -13.82 -13.08
CA PRO A 276 19.40 -14.48 -14.19
C PRO A 276 18.70 -15.82 -14.47
N PRO A 277 18.58 -16.26 -15.74
CA PRO A 277 18.13 -17.63 -16.01
C PRO A 277 19.10 -18.58 -15.30
N ALA A 278 18.56 -19.50 -14.49
CA ALA A 278 19.34 -20.56 -13.89
C ALA A 278 20.16 -21.23 -15.01
N GLY A 279 21.48 -21.14 -14.91
CA GLY A 279 22.38 -21.76 -15.87
C GLY A 279 22.13 -23.27 -15.90
N PRO A 280 22.23 -23.92 -17.08
CA PRO A 280 22.17 -25.37 -17.14
C PRO A 280 23.41 -25.94 -16.43
N HIS A 281 23.21 -26.68 -15.35
CA HIS A 281 23.65 -28.06 -15.09
C HIS A 281 23.71 -28.38 -13.60
#